data_AF-A0A7C8AKB9-F1
#
_entry.id   AF-A0A7C8AKB9-F1
#
_cell.length_a   1.000
_cell.length_b   1.000
_cell.length_c   1.000
_cell.angle_alpha   90.00
_cell.angle_beta   90.00
_cell.angle_gamma   90.00
#
_symmetry.space_group_name_H-M   'P 1'
#
loop_
_entity.id
_entity.type
_entity.pdbx_description
1 polymer ?
#
loop_
_entity_poly.entity_id
_entity_poly.type
_entity_poly.pdbx_seq_one_letter_code
_entity_poly.pdbx_strand_id
1 'polypeptide(L)'
;MRRCRHMRGLMAAAVYDDLPERDRDALDRHLDTCAACREQHERLRALVSQIPVTVPELNVSLLPGVRRRLAEQEIPRRALSRRLVYASAVLIVVIGLSVYTVLRQSSSSTSVESTRRAWEQAAISPIRPLLAEAERSVANHRDGDARSLLIKAVETYPQDPLAGEAQRRLADLAFAQQDYAFADKAYERLARDYNEHWIAVAEEPAGSEMVRRWNLLAEARPSNYESLYAFDNARESVESERFQKLEDVVAEYAGTVWVAAMAVEEMQRVVETEAAAQNQTISPLKALEKARDTCANAAAVARLNYEIAHVYWNDRRDGETARQLWVQVAQNANVELAQLAEDSLRLLDTRP
;
A
#
# COMPACT_ATOMS: atom_id res chain seq x y z
N MET A 1 7.08 -11.98 35.10
CA MET A 1 6.17 -12.03 33.93
C MET A 1 6.73 -11.36 32.67
N ARG A 2 7.24 -10.11 32.70
CA ARG A 2 7.78 -9.44 31.49
C ARG A 2 8.93 -10.20 30.81
N ARG A 3 9.86 -10.78 31.59
CA ARG A 3 10.96 -11.62 31.05
C ARG A 3 10.46 -12.86 30.31
N CYS A 4 9.47 -13.57 30.83
CA CYS A 4 8.89 -14.74 30.16
C CYS A 4 8.22 -14.39 28.83
N ARG A 5 7.59 -13.20 28.72
CA ARG A 5 6.97 -12.74 27.47
C ARG A 5 8.02 -12.57 26.37
N HIS A 6 9.14 -11.91 26.68
CA HIS A 6 10.24 -11.74 25.73
C HIS A 6 10.85 -13.10 25.34
N MET A 7 11.08 -13.98 26.32
CA MET A 7 11.66 -15.31 26.08
C MET A 7 10.76 -16.20 25.22
N ARG A 8 9.43 -16.06 25.27
CA ARG A 8 8.52 -16.76 24.36
C ARG A 8 8.73 -16.36 22.90
N GLY A 9 9.10 -15.11 22.63
CA GLY A 9 9.49 -14.67 21.29
C GLY A 9 10.75 -15.39 20.81
N LEU A 10 11.76 -15.48 21.68
CA LEU A 10 13.00 -16.20 21.37
C LEU A 10 12.77 -17.71 21.18
N MET A 11 11.89 -18.35 21.97
CA MET A 11 11.52 -19.77 21.77
C MET A 11 10.93 -20.03 20.38
N ALA A 12 10.09 -19.12 19.87
CA ALA A 12 9.52 -19.27 18.53
C ALA A 12 10.60 -19.12 17.46
N ALA A 13 11.47 -18.10 17.59
CA ALA A 13 12.58 -17.90 16.68
C ALA A 13 13.56 -19.10 16.65
N ALA A 14 13.88 -19.67 17.83
CA ALA A 14 14.79 -20.81 17.99
C ALA A 14 14.41 -22.05 17.18
N VAL A 15 13.11 -22.19 16.90
CA VAL A 15 12.55 -23.40 16.31
C VAL A 15 12.52 -23.34 14.78
N TYR A 16 12.53 -22.13 14.20
CA TYR A 16 12.49 -21.93 12.75
C TYR A 16 13.82 -21.48 12.16
N ASP A 17 14.61 -20.68 12.89
CA ASP A 17 15.82 -20.03 12.41
C ASP A 17 16.99 -20.13 13.41
N ASP A 18 18.20 -19.86 12.91
CA ASP A 18 19.37 -19.68 13.76
C ASP A 18 19.26 -18.38 14.57
N LEU A 19 18.99 -18.51 15.86
CA LEU A 19 19.11 -17.40 16.83
C LEU A 19 20.58 -16.92 16.91
N PRO A 20 20.81 -15.60 17.00
CA PRO A 20 22.11 -15.05 17.38
C PRO A 20 22.62 -15.66 18.69
N GLU A 21 23.92 -15.92 18.79
CA GLU A 21 24.55 -16.63 19.91
C GLU A 21 24.19 -16.01 21.28
N ARG A 22 24.19 -14.67 21.35
CA ARG A 22 23.80 -13.92 22.55
C ARG A 22 22.37 -14.22 23.02
N ASP A 23 21.43 -14.36 22.09
CA ASP A 23 20.01 -14.58 22.41
C ASP A 23 19.75 -16.05 22.76
N ARG A 24 20.51 -16.97 22.15
CA ARG A 24 20.54 -18.39 22.52
C ARG A 24 21.00 -18.57 23.97
N ASP A 25 22.12 -17.96 24.35
CA ASP A 25 22.63 -17.99 25.73
C ASP A 25 21.67 -17.36 26.73
N ALA A 26 20.93 -16.33 26.31
CA ALA A 26 19.92 -15.70 27.15
C ALA A 26 18.69 -16.61 27.34
N LEU A 27 18.27 -17.29 26.28
CA LEU A 27 17.17 -18.26 26.30
C LEU A 27 17.53 -19.47 27.17
N ASP A 28 18.70 -20.08 26.97
CA ASP A 28 19.12 -21.27 27.73
C ASP A 28 19.19 -21.01 29.24
N ARG A 29 19.83 -19.90 29.64
CA ARG A 29 19.83 -19.47 31.06
C ARG A 29 18.43 -19.25 31.62
N HIS A 30 17.48 -18.81 30.80
CA HIS A 30 16.09 -18.68 31.24
C HIS A 30 15.39 -20.02 31.40
N LEU A 31 15.59 -20.95 30.47
CA LEU A 31 15.01 -22.29 30.52
C LEU A 31 15.56 -23.11 31.71
N ASP A 32 16.80 -22.85 32.14
CA ASP A 32 17.38 -23.43 33.37
C ASP A 32 16.65 -22.98 34.64
N THR A 33 16.14 -21.75 34.65
CA THR A 33 15.55 -21.14 35.85
C THR A 33 14.02 -21.16 35.87
N CYS A 34 13.36 -21.36 34.72
CA CYS A 34 11.90 -21.30 34.61
C CYS A 34 11.29 -22.59 34.06
N ALA A 35 10.77 -23.44 34.94
CA ALA A 35 10.14 -24.72 34.59
C ALA A 35 8.97 -24.57 33.59
N ALA A 36 8.11 -23.55 33.76
CA ALA A 36 6.98 -23.32 32.87
C ALA A 36 7.41 -22.96 31.43
N CYS A 37 8.47 -22.17 31.29
CA CYS A 37 9.02 -21.82 29.98
C CYS A 37 9.76 -23.00 29.33
N ARG A 38 10.43 -23.84 30.14
CA ARG A 38 11.04 -25.10 29.68
C ARG A 38 10.00 -26.05 29.09
N GLU A 39 8.92 -26.31 29.82
CA GLU A 39 7.82 -27.17 29.36
C GLU A 39 7.18 -26.63 28.06
N GLN A 40 7.00 -25.30 27.95
CA GLN A 40 6.49 -24.68 26.73
C GLN A 40 7.45 -24.85 25.54
N HIS A 41 8.74 -24.66 25.76
CA HIS A 41 9.76 -24.82 24.72
C HIS A 41 9.85 -26.27 24.24
N GLU A 42 9.82 -27.24 25.16
CA GLU A 42 9.81 -28.68 24.82
C GLU A 42 8.57 -29.06 24.01
N ARG A 43 7.39 -28.57 24.39
CA ARG A 43 6.15 -28.78 23.61
C ARG A 43 6.24 -28.19 22.20
N LEU A 44 6.79 -26.98 22.07
CA LEU A 44 6.95 -26.33 20.78
C LEU A 44 7.94 -27.10 19.89
N ARG A 45 9.07 -27.53 20.46
CA ARG A 45 10.07 -28.34 19.78
C ARG A 45 9.51 -29.70 19.35
N ALA A 46 8.74 -30.35 20.21
CA ALA A 46 8.06 -31.61 19.89
C ALA A 46 7.05 -31.43 18.75
N LEU A 47 6.26 -30.36 18.76
CA LEU A 47 5.33 -30.04 17.67
C LEU A 47 6.06 -29.83 16.34
N VAL A 48 7.12 -29.02 16.33
CA VAL A 48 7.86 -28.74 15.09
C VAL A 48 8.64 -29.96 14.60
N SER A 49 9.10 -30.84 15.48
CA SER A 49 9.71 -32.11 15.06
C SER A 49 8.72 -33.06 14.35
N GLN A 50 7.41 -32.86 14.50
CA GLN A 50 6.39 -33.59 13.75
C GLN A 50 6.11 -32.98 12.38
N ILE A 51 6.57 -31.75 12.13
CA ILE A 51 6.45 -31.11 10.82
C ILE A 51 7.55 -31.70 9.92
N PRO A 52 7.20 -32.37 8.81
CA PRO A 52 8.22 -32.91 7.92
C PRO A 52 9.09 -31.77 7.38
N VAL A 53 10.40 -31.85 7.65
CA VAL A 53 11.42 -30.86 7.20
C VAL A 53 11.67 -30.94 5.69
N THR A 54 11.14 -31.96 5.03
CA THR A 54 11.05 -31.97 3.58
C THR A 54 10.12 -30.84 3.18
N VAL A 55 10.71 -29.71 2.74
CA VAL A 55 9.99 -28.72 1.94
C VAL A 55 9.34 -29.53 0.83
N PRO A 56 8.01 -29.72 0.85
CA PRO A 56 7.38 -30.46 -0.22
C PRO A 56 7.74 -29.72 -1.50
N GLU A 57 8.28 -30.43 -2.48
CA GLU A 57 8.36 -29.89 -3.83
C GLU A 57 6.93 -29.59 -4.23
N LEU A 58 6.56 -28.32 -4.05
CA LEU A 58 5.30 -27.78 -4.51
C LEU A 58 5.44 -27.75 -6.03
N ASN A 59 5.18 -28.89 -6.65
CA ASN A 59 5.05 -29.06 -8.11
C ASN A 59 3.90 -28.21 -8.69
N VAL A 60 3.22 -27.44 -7.83
CA VAL A 60 2.17 -26.50 -8.18
C VAL A 60 2.51 -25.17 -7.51
N SER A 61 2.59 -24.13 -8.33
CA SER A 61 2.75 -22.76 -7.83
C SER A 61 1.55 -22.40 -6.95
N LEU A 62 1.79 -21.97 -5.71
CA LEU A 62 0.75 -21.44 -4.82
C LEU A 62 0.42 -19.97 -5.12
N LEU A 63 1.25 -19.28 -5.91
CA LEU A 63 1.07 -17.88 -6.29
C LEU A 63 -0.30 -17.59 -6.95
N PRO A 64 -0.84 -18.43 -7.84
CA PRO A 64 -2.17 -18.23 -8.41
C PRO A 64 -3.26 -18.23 -7.33
N GLY A 65 -3.19 -19.11 -6.34
CA GLY A 65 -4.16 -19.19 -5.24
C GLY A 65 -4.09 -18.00 -4.29
N VAL A 66 -2.87 -17.54 -3.97
CA VAL A 66 -2.66 -16.33 -3.15
C VAL A 66 -3.11 -15.08 -3.91
N ARG A 67 -2.75 -14.94 -5.19
CA ARG A 67 -3.21 -13.83 -6.05
C ARG A 67 -4.72 -13.84 -6.24
N ARG A 68 -5.36 -15.02 -6.31
CA ARG A 68 -6.82 -15.13 -6.38
C ARG A 68 -7.46 -14.63 -5.09
N ARG A 69 -6.94 -14.99 -3.92
CA ARG A 69 -7.43 -14.45 -2.64
C ARG A 69 -7.22 -12.95 -2.51
N LEU A 70 -6.10 -12.42 -2.98
CA LEU A 70 -5.85 -10.98 -2.98
C LEU A 70 -6.82 -10.25 -3.92
N ALA A 71 -7.06 -10.78 -5.13
CA ALA A 71 -8.03 -10.21 -6.08
C ALA A 71 -9.49 -10.37 -5.61
N GLU A 72 -9.83 -11.42 -4.87
CA GLU A 72 -11.14 -11.60 -4.23
C GLU A 72 -11.32 -10.66 -3.01
N GLN A 73 -10.23 -10.19 -2.40
CA GLN A 73 -10.24 -9.21 -1.30
C GLN A 73 -10.16 -7.76 -1.77
N GLU A 74 -9.80 -7.51 -3.04
CA GLU A 74 -9.93 -6.19 -3.65
C GLU A 74 -11.41 -5.82 -3.74
N ILE A 75 -11.90 -5.08 -2.74
CA ILE A 75 -13.24 -4.49 -2.73
C ILE A 75 -13.36 -3.68 -4.03
N PRO A 76 -14.31 -3.98 -4.93
CA PRO A 76 -14.42 -3.32 -6.22
C PRO A 76 -14.64 -1.81 -6.02
N ARG A 77 -13.56 -1.03 -6.18
CA ARG A 77 -13.59 0.42 -6.09
C ARG A 77 -14.16 0.98 -7.40
N ARG A 78 -15.47 1.24 -7.36
CA ARG A 78 -16.29 2.11 -8.23
C ARG A 78 -16.63 1.61 -9.64
N ALA A 79 -17.82 0.99 -9.77
CA ALA A 79 -18.74 1.18 -10.91
C ALA A 79 -20.14 0.58 -10.61
N LEU A 80 -20.74 0.91 -9.45
CA LEU A 80 -22.13 0.53 -9.18
C LEU A 80 -23.06 1.46 -9.97
N SER A 81 -23.26 1.05 -11.22
CA SER A 81 -24.20 1.64 -12.15
C SER A 81 -25.59 1.78 -11.50
N ARG A 82 -26.21 2.94 -11.73
CA ARG A 82 -27.53 3.38 -11.22
C ARG A 82 -28.71 2.42 -11.52
N ARG A 83 -28.47 1.24 -12.11
CA ARG A 83 -29.50 0.27 -12.48
C ARG A 83 -29.84 -0.76 -11.38
N LEU A 84 -29.11 -0.77 -10.25
CA LEU A 84 -29.35 -1.71 -9.14
C LEU A 84 -30.20 -1.16 -7.97
N VAL A 85 -30.68 0.08 -8.03
CA VAL A 85 -31.41 0.72 -6.92
C VAL A 85 -32.79 0.09 -6.64
N TYR A 86 -33.38 -0.64 -7.60
CA TYR A 86 -34.69 -1.29 -7.39
C TYR A 86 -34.62 -2.78 -7.01
N ALA A 87 -33.46 -3.44 -7.11
CA ALA A 87 -33.30 -4.85 -6.72
C ALA A 87 -32.66 -5.03 -5.32
N SER A 88 -32.09 -3.97 -4.74
CA SER A 88 -31.33 -4.02 -3.48
C SER A 88 -32.18 -4.03 -2.21
N ALA A 89 -33.43 -3.57 -2.24
CA ALA A 89 -34.24 -3.43 -1.02
C ALA A 89 -34.59 -4.78 -0.36
N VAL A 90 -34.80 -5.84 -1.15
CA VAL A 90 -35.16 -7.18 -0.62
C VAL A 90 -33.93 -7.97 -0.19
N LEU A 91 -32.80 -7.81 -0.89
CA LEU A 91 -31.55 -8.51 -0.55
C LEU A 91 -30.89 -7.93 0.70
N ILE A 92 -31.01 -6.61 0.95
CA ILE A 92 -30.46 -5.95 2.14
C ILE A 92 -31.14 -6.45 3.43
N VAL A 93 -32.43 -6.79 3.39
CA VAL A 93 -33.13 -7.31 4.59
C VAL A 93 -32.68 -8.74 4.91
N VAL A 94 -32.48 -9.59 3.90
CA VAL A 94 -32.06 -10.99 4.10
C VAL A 94 -30.58 -11.08 4.48
N ILE A 95 -29.72 -10.28 3.85
CA ILE A 95 -28.29 -10.17 4.21
C ILE A 95 -28.14 -9.49 5.57
N GLY A 96 -28.93 -8.46 5.87
CA GLY A 96 -28.93 -7.81 7.18
C GLY A 96 -29.28 -8.76 8.32
N LEU A 97 -30.26 -9.65 8.12
CA LEU A 97 -30.67 -10.61 9.14
C LEU A 97 -29.64 -11.73 9.37
N SER A 98 -28.95 -12.17 8.30
CA SER A 98 -27.93 -13.22 8.37
C SER A 98 -26.57 -12.69 8.84
N VAL A 99 -26.21 -11.46 8.49
CA VAL A 99 -25.04 -10.77 9.04
C VAL A 99 -25.25 -10.43 10.53
N TYR A 100 -26.47 -10.04 10.93
CA TYR A 100 -26.79 -9.77 12.33
C TYR A 100 -26.64 -11.00 13.23
N THR A 101 -27.01 -12.20 12.77
CA THR A 101 -26.86 -13.43 13.57
C THR A 101 -25.42 -13.93 13.62
N VAL A 102 -24.66 -13.81 12.53
CA VAL A 102 -23.24 -14.21 12.49
C VAL A 102 -22.35 -13.24 13.29
N LEU A 103 -22.58 -11.93 13.22
CA LEU A 103 -21.83 -10.94 14.02
C LEU A 103 -22.13 -11.05 15.53
N ARG A 104 -23.34 -11.50 15.89
CA ARG A 104 -23.71 -11.73 17.30
C ARG A 104 -23.11 -13.00 17.89
N GLN A 105 -22.69 -13.96 17.05
CA GLN A 105 -22.11 -15.24 17.48
C GLN A 105 -20.57 -15.27 17.38
N SER A 106 -19.98 -14.40 16.55
CA SER A 106 -18.52 -14.27 16.35
C SER A 106 -17.86 -13.15 17.17
N SER A 107 -18.64 -12.39 17.95
CA SER A 107 -18.12 -11.46 18.96
C SER A 107 -17.59 -12.22 20.18
N SER A 108 -16.49 -12.93 19.96
CA SER A 108 -15.50 -13.20 20.99
C SER A 108 -15.11 -11.84 21.63
N SER A 109 -15.37 -11.74 22.92
CA SER A 109 -15.35 -10.53 23.76
C SER A 109 -13.98 -9.87 23.95
N THR A 110 -13.01 -10.16 23.09
CA THR A 110 -11.63 -9.65 23.25
C THR A 110 -11.38 -8.35 22.48
N SER A 111 -12.07 -8.08 21.37
CA SER A 111 -11.83 -6.84 20.58
C SER A 111 -12.49 -5.60 21.19
N VAL A 112 -13.76 -5.67 21.60
CA VAL A 112 -14.53 -4.51 22.07
C VAL A 112 -13.94 -3.89 23.34
N GLU A 113 -13.43 -4.71 24.25
CA GLU A 113 -12.84 -4.21 25.51
C GLU A 113 -11.42 -3.65 25.30
N SER A 114 -10.68 -4.16 24.30
CA SER A 114 -9.40 -3.59 23.89
C SER A 114 -9.58 -2.23 23.20
N THR A 115 -10.57 -2.09 22.32
CA THR A 115 -10.92 -0.82 21.67
C THR A 115 -11.40 0.21 22.70
N ARG A 116 -12.24 -0.20 23.66
CA ARG A 116 -12.72 0.69 24.72
C ARG A 116 -11.60 1.20 25.62
N ARG A 117 -10.68 0.33 26.07
CA ARG A 117 -9.51 0.75 26.87
C ARG A 117 -8.55 1.62 26.07
N ALA A 118 -8.35 1.34 24.78
CA ALA A 118 -7.56 2.21 23.90
C ALA A 118 -8.20 3.61 23.77
N TRP A 119 -9.53 3.70 23.69
CA TRP A 119 -10.25 4.98 23.60
C TRP A 119 -10.25 5.75 24.93
N GLU A 120 -10.42 5.06 26.07
CA GLU A 120 -10.29 5.66 27.41
C GLU A 120 -8.86 6.16 27.69
N GLN A 121 -7.83 5.43 27.23
CA GLN A 121 -6.44 5.88 27.33
C GLN A 121 -6.12 7.04 26.37
N ALA A 122 -6.65 7.01 25.14
CA ALA A 122 -6.50 8.12 24.19
C ALA A 122 -7.15 9.41 24.71
N ALA A 123 -8.20 9.31 25.55
CA ALA A 123 -8.87 10.47 26.15
C ALA A 123 -7.98 11.27 27.11
N ILE A 124 -6.88 10.69 27.60
CA ILE A 124 -5.90 11.32 28.51
C ILE A 124 -4.51 11.44 27.84
N SER A 125 -4.44 11.36 26.50
CA SER A 125 -3.16 11.47 25.79
C SER A 125 -2.64 12.91 25.82
N PRO A 126 -1.42 13.18 26.35
CA PRO A 126 -0.76 14.48 26.23
C PRO A 126 -0.44 14.91 24.79
N ILE A 127 -0.43 13.99 23.82
CA ILE A 127 -0.24 14.31 22.39
C ILE A 127 -1.47 14.99 21.78
N ARG A 128 -2.68 14.67 22.27
CA ARG A 128 -3.94 15.16 21.71
C ARG A 128 -3.99 16.69 21.46
N PRO A 129 -3.63 17.57 22.40
CA PRO A 129 -3.61 19.01 22.13
C PRO A 129 -2.60 19.42 21.05
N LEU A 130 -1.45 18.72 20.94
CA LEU A 130 -0.45 18.99 19.90
C LEU A 130 -0.98 18.59 18.52
N LEU A 131 -1.66 17.45 18.39
CA LEU A 131 -2.32 17.04 17.15
C LEU A 131 -3.37 18.05 16.70
N ALA A 132 -4.24 18.49 17.62
CA ALA A 132 -5.28 19.46 17.31
C ALA A 132 -4.71 20.85 16.92
N GLU A 133 -3.58 21.27 17.50
CA GLU A 133 -2.88 22.48 17.07
C GLU A 133 -2.18 22.30 15.72
N ALA A 134 -1.59 21.14 15.46
CA ALA A 134 -0.97 20.83 14.17
C ALA A 134 -2.01 20.85 13.05
N GLU A 135 -3.19 20.25 13.25
CA GLU A 135 -4.32 20.33 12.32
C GLU A 135 -4.75 21.77 12.05
N ARG A 136 -4.90 22.58 13.11
CA ARG A 136 -5.21 24.01 12.95
C ARG A 136 -4.11 24.76 12.21
N SER A 137 -2.86 24.38 12.39
CA SER A 137 -1.74 24.99 11.68
C SER A 137 -1.78 24.66 10.18
N VAL A 138 -2.01 23.41 9.80
CA VAL A 138 -2.24 23.00 8.40
C VAL A 138 -3.44 23.73 7.78
N ALA A 139 -4.56 23.80 8.51
CA ALA A 139 -5.76 24.50 8.04
C ALA A 139 -5.54 26.01 7.80
N ASN A 140 -4.52 26.60 8.42
CA ASN A 140 -4.13 27.99 8.25
C ASN A 140 -2.89 28.15 7.33
N HIS A 141 -2.53 27.12 6.56
CA HIS A 141 -1.35 27.10 5.69
C HIS A 141 -0.02 27.38 6.42
N ARG A 142 0.06 27.05 7.72
CA ARG A 142 1.27 27.15 8.55
C ARG A 142 1.91 25.79 8.71
N ASP A 143 2.35 25.22 7.59
CA ASP A 143 2.81 23.83 7.55
C ASP A 143 4.13 23.61 8.31
N GLY A 144 4.99 24.64 8.41
CA GLY A 144 6.19 24.61 9.26
C GLY A 144 5.88 24.49 10.75
N ASP A 145 4.85 25.20 11.23
CA ASP A 145 4.37 25.12 12.61
C ASP A 145 3.78 23.72 12.87
N ALA A 146 2.95 23.22 11.95
CA ALA A 146 2.36 21.89 12.03
C ALA A 146 3.44 20.80 12.12
N ARG A 147 4.45 20.86 11.24
CA ARG A 147 5.59 19.92 11.24
C ARG A 147 6.33 19.96 12.56
N SER A 148 6.62 21.15 13.09
CA SER A 148 7.32 21.32 14.38
C SER A 148 6.53 20.74 15.55
N LEU A 149 5.21 20.92 15.56
CA LEU A 149 4.32 20.35 16.58
C LEU A 149 4.27 18.83 16.52
N LEU A 150 4.23 18.25 15.33
CA LEU A 150 4.21 16.80 15.13
C LEU A 150 5.55 16.16 15.52
N ILE A 151 6.68 16.76 15.15
CA ILE A 151 8.02 16.34 15.62
C ILE A 151 8.05 16.36 17.14
N LYS A 152 7.65 17.48 17.76
CA LYS A 152 7.60 17.61 19.22
C LYS A 152 6.73 16.54 19.88
N ALA A 153 5.58 16.21 19.30
CA ALA A 153 4.69 15.19 19.83
C ALA A 153 5.36 13.81 19.85
N VAL A 154 5.94 13.39 18.72
CA VAL A 154 6.60 12.08 18.59
C VAL A 154 7.86 11.98 19.45
N GLU A 155 8.65 13.05 19.54
CA GLU A 155 9.90 13.05 20.33
C GLU A 155 9.66 13.13 21.83
N THR A 156 8.67 13.92 22.27
CA THR A 156 8.38 14.10 23.70
C THR A 156 7.63 12.91 24.28
N TYR A 157 6.75 12.28 23.49
CA TYR A 157 5.84 11.23 23.95
C TYR A 157 5.89 9.98 23.05
N PRO A 158 7.06 9.35 22.83
CA PRO A 158 7.21 8.28 21.85
C PRO A 158 6.43 6.99 22.18
N GLN A 159 5.99 6.82 23.44
CA GLN A 159 5.23 5.66 23.91
C GLN A 159 3.73 5.94 24.08
N ASP A 160 3.28 7.14 23.72
CA ASP A 160 1.87 7.50 23.79
C ASP A 160 1.05 6.73 22.74
N PRO A 161 -0.18 6.29 23.05
CA PRO A 161 -1.04 5.59 22.08
C PRO A 161 -1.29 6.35 20.77
N LEU A 162 -1.20 7.69 20.77
CA LEU A 162 -1.38 8.53 19.59
C LEU A 162 -0.05 8.88 18.88
N ALA A 163 1.09 8.38 19.35
CA ALA A 163 2.39 8.68 18.75
C ALA A 163 2.51 8.14 17.31
N GLY A 164 1.93 6.96 17.03
CA GLY A 164 1.86 6.42 15.68
C GLY A 164 1.04 7.31 14.74
N GLU A 165 -0.08 7.86 15.21
CA GLU A 165 -0.91 8.79 14.42
C GLU A 165 -0.16 10.10 14.14
N ALA A 166 0.53 10.65 15.15
CA ALA A 166 1.37 11.82 14.98
C ALA A 166 2.50 11.58 13.96
N GLN A 167 3.16 10.41 14.03
CA GLN A 167 4.21 10.02 13.11
C GLN A 167 3.68 9.86 11.67
N ARG A 168 2.49 9.28 11.49
CA ARG A 168 1.85 9.18 10.17
C ARG A 168 1.55 10.57 9.59
N ARG A 169 0.91 11.44 10.37
CA ARG A 169 0.59 12.82 9.95
C ARG A 169 1.84 13.61 9.60
N LEU A 170 2.95 13.38 10.32
CA LEU A 170 4.24 13.98 10.01
C LEU A 170 4.77 13.53 8.65
N ALA A 171 4.69 12.23 8.35
CA ALA A 171 5.08 11.68 7.05
C ALA A 171 4.19 12.21 5.92
N ASP A 172 2.87 12.20 6.12
CA ASP A 172 1.89 12.72 5.15
C ASP A 172 2.12 14.21 4.84
N LEU A 173 2.39 15.02 5.87
CA LEU A 173 2.67 16.44 5.72
C LEU A 173 3.98 16.67 4.95
N ALA A 174 5.04 15.93 5.28
CA ALA A 174 6.31 16.05 4.58
C ALA A 174 6.21 15.64 3.11
N PHE A 175 5.44 14.59 2.82
CA PHE A 175 5.16 14.17 1.44
C PHE A 175 4.42 15.28 0.68
N ALA A 176 3.40 15.89 1.28
CA ALA A 176 2.65 16.99 0.67
C ALA A 176 3.51 18.24 0.42
N GLN A 177 4.55 18.46 1.23
CA GLN A 177 5.54 19.53 1.06
C GLN A 177 6.66 19.19 0.06
N GLN A 178 6.60 18.04 -0.61
CA GLN A 178 7.64 17.56 -1.52
C GLN A 178 9.02 17.36 -0.83
N ASP A 179 9.05 17.21 0.49
CA ASP A 179 10.25 16.83 1.26
C ASP A 179 10.34 15.29 1.32
N TYR A 180 10.53 14.69 0.13
CA TYR A 180 10.44 13.24 -0.06
C TYR A 180 11.44 12.45 0.78
N ALA A 181 12.66 12.96 0.93
CA ALA A 181 13.68 12.34 1.76
C ALA A 181 13.28 12.28 3.24
N PHE A 182 12.60 13.32 3.76
CA PHE A 182 12.09 13.29 5.12
C PHE A 182 10.83 12.43 5.24
N ALA A 183 9.91 12.50 4.27
CA ALA A 183 8.71 11.69 4.24
C ALA A 183 9.03 10.19 4.27
N ASP A 184 10.02 9.76 3.48
CA ASP A 184 10.50 8.38 3.44
C ASP A 184 10.99 7.90 4.81
N LYS A 185 11.91 8.65 5.43
CA LYS A 185 12.39 8.35 6.80
C LYS A 185 11.26 8.34 7.82
N ALA A 186 10.27 9.21 7.65
CA ALA A 186 9.12 9.29 8.55
C ALA A 186 8.19 8.07 8.40
N TYR A 187 7.93 7.58 7.19
CA TYR A 187 7.19 6.33 6.97
C TYR A 187 8.00 5.11 7.42
N GLU A 188 9.31 5.05 7.18
CA GLU A 188 10.17 3.98 7.71
C GLU A 188 10.12 3.91 9.23
N ARG A 189 10.18 5.06 9.90
CA ARG A 189 10.01 5.15 11.35
C ARG A 189 8.62 4.69 11.79
N LEU A 190 7.57 5.04 11.05
CA LEU A 190 6.21 4.59 11.33
C LEU A 190 6.11 3.06 11.27
N ALA A 191 6.61 2.45 10.19
CA ALA A 191 6.57 1.00 10.00
C ALA A 191 7.42 0.26 11.04
N ARG A 192 8.58 0.81 11.43
CA ARG A 192 9.50 0.16 12.38
C ARG A 192 9.08 0.34 13.84
N ASP A 193 8.83 1.58 14.27
CA ASP A 193 8.68 1.93 15.68
C ASP A 193 7.20 1.94 16.13
N TYR A 194 6.27 2.05 15.17
CA TYR A 194 4.83 2.12 15.41
C TYR A 194 4.05 1.09 14.58
N ASN A 195 4.62 -0.11 14.42
CA ASN A 195 4.09 -1.17 13.55
C ASN A 195 2.62 -1.54 13.82
N GLU A 196 2.18 -1.52 15.09
CA GLU A 196 0.76 -1.77 15.42
C GLU A 196 -0.18 -0.74 14.77
N HIS A 197 0.22 0.55 14.76
CA HIS A 197 -0.54 1.60 14.08
C HIS A 197 -0.42 1.48 12.56
N TRP A 198 0.76 1.15 12.05
CA TRP A 198 0.99 0.92 10.62
C TRP A 198 0.04 -0.14 10.06
N ILE A 199 -0.01 -1.32 10.69
CA ILE A 199 -0.88 -2.43 10.28
C ILE A 199 -2.35 -2.00 10.36
N ALA A 200 -2.76 -1.41 11.48
CA ALA A 200 -4.15 -0.98 11.68
C ALA A 200 -4.61 -0.01 10.58
N VAL A 201 -3.76 0.99 10.24
CA VAL A 201 -4.08 1.95 9.18
C VAL A 201 -4.06 1.27 7.80
N ALA A 202 -3.06 0.44 7.51
CA ALA A 202 -2.91 -0.21 6.20
C ALA A 202 -4.10 -1.10 5.80
N GLU A 203 -4.82 -1.66 6.77
CA GLU A 203 -6.06 -2.43 6.55
C GLU A 203 -7.29 -1.56 6.26
N GLU A 204 -7.25 -0.27 6.60
CA GLU A 204 -8.34 0.66 6.33
C GLU A 204 -8.33 1.16 4.88
N PRO A 205 -9.50 1.52 4.31
CA PRO A 205 -9.55 2.16 2.99
C PRO A 205 -8.68 3.41 2.90
N ALA A 206 -8.56 4.17 3.99
CA ALA A 206 -7.70 5.35 4.08
C ALA A 206 -6.21 5.00 4.06
N GLY A 207 -5.79 3.85 4.60
CA GLY A 207 -4.40 3.41 4.58
C GLY A 207 -3.88 3.02 3.21
N SER A 208 -4.76 2.72 2.26
CA SER A 208 -4.33 2.46 0.87
C SER A 208 -3.53 3.62 0.27
N GLU A 209 -3.84 4.86 0.64
CA GLU A 209 -3.09 6.04 0.18
C GLU A 209 -1.73 6.16 0.87
N MET A 210 -1.67 5.89 2.18
CA MET A 210 -0.41 5.85 2.93
C MET A 210 0.55 4.80 2.34
N VAL A 211 0.05 3.59 2.11
CA VAL A 211 0.84 2.49 1.53
C VAL A 211 1.26 2.83 0.11
N ARG A 212 0.38 3.46 -0.70
CA ARG A 212 0.74 3.94 -2.04
C ARG A 212 1.90 4.93 -1.99
N ARG A 213 1.84 5.94 -1.12
CA ARG A 213 2.91 6.94 -0.96
C ARG A 213 4.22 6.31 -0.50
N TRP A 214 4.16 5.36 0.44
CA TRP A 214 5.36 4.67 0.89
C TRP A 214 6.01 3.82 -0.22
N ASN A 215 5.21 3.09 -1.00
CA ASN A 215 5.70 2.34 -2.16
C ASN A 215 6.30 3.25 -3.24
N LEU A 216 5.66 4.40 -3.48
CA LEU A 216 6.14 5.42 -4.40
C LEU A 216 7.49 6.00 -3.95
N LEU A 217 7.64 6.32 -2.66
CA LEU A 217 8.91 6.76 -2.09
C LEU A 217 10.00 5.69 -2.18
N ALA A 218 9.65 4.43 -1.89
CA ALA A 218 10.57 3.31 -1.98
C ALA A 218 11.07 3.10 -3.42
N GLU A 219 10.19 3.23 -4.42
CA GLU A 219 10.54 3.18 -5.83
C GLU A 219 11.45 4.33 -6.26
N ALA A 220 11.20 5.55 -5.78
CA ALA A 220 11.95 6.74 -6.15
C ALA A 220 13.27 6.91 -5.36
N ARG A 221 13.44 6.19 -4.25
CA ARG A 221 14.63 6.28 -3.39
C ARG A 221 15.96 6.04 -4.11
N PRO A 222 16.12 5.03 -5.00
CA PRO A 222 17.40 4.77 -5.68
C PRO A 222 17.89 5.94 -6.54
N SER A 223 16.98 6.78 -7.05
CA SER A 223 17.29 7.98 -7.84
C SER A 223 17.22 9.27 -7.01
N ASN A 224 17.35 9.18 -5.67
CA ASN A 224 17.23 10.33 -4.77
C ASN A 224 15.94 11.15 -5.00
N TYR A 225 14.83 10.47 -5.32
CA TYR A 225 13.52 11.07 -5.55
C TYR A 225 13.42 11.98 -6.78
N GLU A 226 14.41 11.95 -7.69
CA GLU A 226 14.43 12.78 -8.91
C GLU A 226 13.17 12.60 -9.76
N SER A 227 12.68 11.35 -9.89
CA SER A 227 11.48 11.02 -10.64
C SER A 227 10.21 11.70 -10.08
N LEU A 228 10.11 11.84 -8.75
CA LEU A 228 8.98 12.53 -8.11
C LEU A 228 9.05 14.03 -8.30
N TYR A 229 10.24 14.62 -8.17
CA TYR A 229 10.45 16.04 -8.45
C TYR A 229 10.17 16.38 -9.90
N ALA A 230 10.59 15.53 -10.84
CA ALA A 230 10.30 15.68 -12.26
C ALA A 230 8.78 15.62 -12.52
N PHE A 231 8.08 14.65 -11.92
CA PHE A 231 6.63 14.54 -12.00
C PHE A 231 5.90 15.78 -11.46
N ASP A 232 6.25 16.26 -10.27
CA ASP A 232 5.61 17.45 -9.71
C ASP A 232 5.84 18.70 -10.56
N ASN A 233 7.07 18.92 -11.02
CA ASN A 233 7.40 20.03 -11.90
C ASN A 233 6.60 19.95 -13.22
N ALA A 234 6.45 18.76 -13.78
CA ALA A 234 5.62 18.55 -14.96
C ALA A 234 4.14 18.87 -14.67
N ARG A 235 3.60 18.40 -13.54
CA ARG A 235 2.20 18.64 -13.13
C ARG A 235 1.89 20.12 -12.89
N GLU A 236 2.80 20.85 -12.26
CA GLU A 236 2.66 22.27 -11.94
C GLU A 236 2.92 23.19 -13.14
N SER A 237 3.37 22.64 -14.27
CA SER A 237 3.64 23.42 -15.47
C SER A 237 2.38 24.05 -16.08
N VAL A 238 2.62 25.10 -16.88
CA VAL A 238 1.59 25.79 -17.67
C VAL A 238 0.84 24.78 -18.54
N GLU A 239 -0.47 24.94 -18.65
CA GLU A 239 -1.38 23.99 -19.30
C GLU A 239 -0.92 23.57 -20.70
N SER A 240 -0.42 24.50 -21.51
CA SER A 240 0.07 24.24 -22.88
C SER A 240 1.33 23.36 -22.94
N GLU A 241 2.14 23.30 -21.88
CA GLU A 241 3.37 22.52 -21.83
C GLU A 241 3.23 21.24 -20.98
N ARG A 242 2.20 21.18 -20.13
CA ARG A 242 2.02 20.12 -19.13
C ARG A 242 2.03 18.73 -19.77
N PHE A 243 1.33 18.55 -20.90
CA PHE A 243 1.29 17.25 -21.57
C PHE A 243 2.69 16.79 -22.01
N GLN A 244 3.47 17.67 -22.66
CA GLN A 244 4.81 17.35 -23.13
C GLN A 244 5.75 17.02 -21.96
N LYS A 245 5.70 17.79 -20.88
CA LYS A 245 6.56 17.52 -19.70
C LYS A 245 6.17 16.22 -18.99
N LEU A 246 4.89 15.88 -18.94
CA LEU A 246 4.45 14.59 -18.43
C LEU A 246 4.91 13.44 -19.33
N GLU A 247 4.87 13.64 -20.65
CA GLU A 247 5.41 12.68 -21.61
C GLU A 247 6.91 12.45 -21.39
N ASP A 248 7.68 13.53 -21.18
CA ASP A 248 9.11 13.45 -20.88
C ASP A 248 9.36 12.63 -19.60
N VAL A 249 8.57 12.86 -18.53
CA VAL A 249 8.62 12.07 -17.29
C VAL A 249 8.31 10.60 -17.53
N VAL A 250 7.26 10.28 -18.30
CA VAL A 250 6.91 8.90 -18.64
C VAL A 250 8.04 8.23 -19.43
N ALA A 251 8.66 8.94 -20.38
CA ALA A 251 9.73 8.41 -21.20
C ALA A 251 11.02 8.16 -20.42
N GLU A 252 11.42 9.12 -19.59
CA GLU A 252 12.64 9.06 -18.78
C GLU A 252 12.54 7.99 -17.68
N TYR A 253 11.38 7.89 -17.03
CA TYR A 253 11.14 6.98 -15.92
C TYR A 253 10.22 5.79 -16.28
N ALA A 254 10.24 5.33 -17.54
CA ALA A 254 9.28 4.34 -18.06
C ALA A 254 9.26 2.99 -17.29
N GLY A 255 10.39 2.61 -16.69
CA GLY A 255 10.51 1.39 -15.88
C GLY A 255 10.02 1.51 -14.44
N THR A 256 9.74 2.74 -13.97
CA THR A 256 9.10 2.96 -12.68
C THR A 256 7.62 2.53 -12.76
N VAL A 257 7.15 1.78 -11.77
CA VAL A 257 5.79 1.25 -11.75
C VAL A 257 4.82 2.34 -11.31
N TRP A 258 5.16 3.12 -10.28
CA TRP A 258 4.26 4.09 -9.65
C TRP A 258 4.37 5.49 -10.24
N VAL A 259 5.59 6.01 -10.44
CA VAL A 259 5.77 7.37 -10.98
C VAL A 259 5.26 7.47 -12.42
N ALA A 260 5.64 6.53 -13.29
CA ALA A 260 5.17 6.52 -14.67
C ALA A 260 3.64 6.35 -14.75
N ALA A 261 3.04 5.49 -13.91
CA ALA A 261 1.58 5.35 -13.85
C ALA A 261 0.89 6.65 -13.42
N MET A 262 1.43 7.36 -12.42
CA MET A 262 0.89 8.67 -12.01
C MET A 262 1.01 9.71 -13.13
N ALA A 263 2.14 9.75 -13.84
CA ALA A 263 2.31 10.64 -14.98
C ALA A 263 1.31 10.33 -16.10
N VAL A 264 1.08 9.05 -16.41
CA VAL A 264 0.04 8.61 -17.37
C VAL A 264 -1.37 9.01 -16.92
N GLU A 265 -1.71 8.83 -15.64
CA GLU A 265 -3.00 9.29 -15.08
C GLU A 265 -3.19 10.81 -15.26
N GLU A 266 -2.16 11.62 -15.02
CA GLU A 266 -2.25 13.07 -15.25
C GLU A 266 -2.35 13.41 -16.75
N MET A 267 -1.66 12.70 -17.64
CA MET A 267 -1.81 12.89 -19.10
C MET A 267 -3.25 12.59 -19.54
N GLN A 268 -3.85 11.53 -19.00
CA GLN A 268 -5.26 11.22 -19.23
C GLN A 268 -6.16 12.38 -18.77
N ARG A 269 -5.93 12.95 -17.58
CA ARG A 269 -6.71 14.08 -17.06
C ARG A 269 -6.56 15.35 -17.89
N VAL A 270 -5.37 15.62 -18.44
CA VAL A 270 -5.17 16.72 -19.39
C VAL A 270 -6.07 16.54 -20.60
N VAL A 271 -6.05 15.34 -21.22
CA VAL A 271 -6.90 15.02 -22.38
C VAL A 271 -8.40 15.11 -22.06
N GLU A 272 -8.83 14.64 -20.88
CA GLU A 272 -10.21 14.75 -20.41
C GLU A 272 -10.64 16.22 -20.23
N THR A 273 -9.75 17.05 -19.66
CA THR A 273 -10.00 18.48 -19.44
C THR A 273 -10.13 19.23 -20.76
N GLU A 274 -9.26 18.96 -21.73
CA GLU A 274 -9.34 19.54 -23.07
C GLU A 274 -10.62 19.13 -23.81
N ALA A 275 -11.03 17.86 -23.71
CA ALA A 275 -12.28 17.37 -24.28
C ALA A 275 -13.48 18.08 -23.63
N ALA A 276 -13.47 18.23 -22.30
CA ALA A 276 -14.51 18.95 -21.57
C ALA A 276 -14.60 20.43 -21.97
N ALA A 277 -13.46 21.10 -22.19
CA ALA A 277 -13.42 22.48 -22.70
C ALA A 277 -14.05 22.61 -24.10
N GLN A 278 -14.07 21.52 -24.87
CA GLN A 278 -14.72 21.42 -26.18
C GLN A 278 -16.15 20.88 -26.10
N ASN A 279 -16.76 20.79 -24.91
CA ASN A 279 -18.07 20.17 -24.66
C ASN A 279 -18.18 18.72 -25.14
N GLN A 280 -17.08 17.97 -25.13
CA GLN A 280 -17.05 16.55 -25.47
C GLN A 280 -16.90 15.70 -24.21
N THR A 281 -17.70 14.63 -24.11
CA THR A 281 -17.51 13.61 -23.07
C THR A 281 -16.66 12.47 -23.64
N ILE A 282 -15.50 12.23 -23.05
CA ILE A 282 -14.61 11.13 -23.41
C ILE A 282 -14.55 10.10 -22.28
N SER A 283 -14.55 8.81 -22.61
CA SER A 283 -14.36 7.77 -21.59
C SER A 283 -12.89 7.68 -21.17
N PRO A 284 -12.56 7.26 -19.93
CA PRO A 284 -11.18 7.10 -19.46
C PRO A 284 -10.26 6.34 -20.42
N LEU A 285 -10.71 5.18 -20.92
CA LEU A 285 -9.96 4.38 -21.90
C LEU A 285 -9.69 5.16 -23.20
N LYS A 286 -10.69 5.89 -23.71
CA LYS A 286 -10.53 6.72 -24.92
C LYS A 286 -9.59 7.92 -24.67
N ALA A 287 -9.57 8.45 -23.45
CA ALA A 287 -8.63 9.50 -23.08
C ALA A 287 -7.19 8.98 -23.03
N LEU A 288 -6.97 7.76 -22.50
CA LEU A 288 -5.65 7.10 -22.54
C LEU A 288 -5.20 6.80 -23.98
N GLU A 289 -6.08 6.27 -24.82
CA GLU A 289 -5.77 6.03 -26.24
C GLU A 289 -5.42 7.34 -26.96
N LYS A 290 -6.18 8.42 -26.71
CA LYS A 290 -5.88 9.74 -27.28
C LYS A 290 -4.57 10.32 -26.73
N ALA A 291 -4.26 10.12 -25.46
CA ALA A 291 -2.97 10.51 -24.87
C ALA A 291 -1.83 9.76 -25.56
N ARG A 292 -1.93 8.44 -25.73
CA ARG A 292 -0.97 7.62 -26.50
C ARG A 292 -0.77 8.18 -27.92
N ASP A 293 -1.85 8.47 -28.62
CA ASP A 293 -1.80 8.93 -30.01
C ASP A 293 -1.21 10.35 -30.15
N THR A 294 -1.16 11.11 -29.04
CA THR A 294 -0.58 12.46 -28.98
C THR A 294 0.92 12.42 -28.67
N CYS A 295 1.43 11.33 -28.08
CA CYS A 295 2.84 11.20 -27.70
C CYS A 295 3.74 11.09 -28.94
N ALA A 296 4.88 11.78 -28.90
CA ALA A 296 5.96 11.68 -29.89
C ALA A 296 7.06 10.68 -29.48
N ASN A 297 7.25 10.45 -28.18
CA ASN A 297 8.28 9.60 -27.62
C ASN A 297 7.86 8.13 -27.58
N ALA A 298 8.66 7.26 -28.21
CA ALA A 298 8.37 5.83 -28.32
C ALA A 298 8.32 5.10 -26.95
N ALA A 299 9.10 5.54 -25.96
CA ALA A 299 9.05 4.97 -24.61
C ALA A 299 7.74 5.35 -23.90
N ALA A 300 7.29 6.59 -24.04
CA ALA A 300 6.01 7.04 -23.50
C ALA A 300 4.83 6.30 -24.14
N VAL A 301 4.83 6.15 -25.47
CA VAL A 301 3.83 5.36 -26.21
C VAL A 301 3.78 3.92 -25.69
N ALA A 302 4.93 3.27 -25.50
CA ALA A 302 4.99 1.91 -24.98
C ALA A 302 4.46 1.82 -23.54
N ARG A 303 4.77 2.79 -22.68
CA ARG A 303 4.22 2.81 -21.32
C ARG A 303 2.71 3.02 -21.31
N LEU A 304 2.18 3.92 -22.14
CA LEU A 304 0.73 4.09 -22.29
C LEU A 304 0.06 2.81 -22.81
N ASN A 305 0.66 2.11 -23.77
CA ASN A 305 0.17 0.79 -24.23
C ASN A 305 0.13 -0.23 -23.09
N TYR A 306 1.12 -0.23 -22.19
CA TYR A 306 1.15 -1.10 -21.02
C TYR A 306 -0.04 -0.82 -20.08
N GLU A 307 -0.33 0.45 -19.79
CA GLU A 307 -1.48 0.84 -18.95
C GLU A 307 -2.83 0.54 -19.62
N ILE A 308 -2.95 0.83 -20.91
CA ILE A 308 -4.15 0.52 -21.70
C ILE A 308 -4.43 -0.99 -21.69
N ALA A 309 -3.40 -1.83 -21.80
CA ALA A 309 -3.54 -3.28 -21.72
C ALA A 309 -4.11 -3.74 -20.37
N HIS A 310 -3.71 -3.13 -19.25
CA HIS A 310 -4.29 -3.42 -17.93
C HIS A 310 -5.78 -3.07 -17.88
N VAL A 311 -6.20 -1.95 -18.47
CA VAL A 311 -7.63 -1.57 -18.57
C VAL A 311 -8.40 -2.58 -19.42
N TYR A 312 -7.86 -3.03 -20.55
CA TYR A 312 -8.51 -4.06 -21.38
C TYR A 312 -8.66 -5.39 -20.63
N TRP A 313 -7.62 -5.82 -19.92
CA TRP A 313 -7.64 -7.09 -19.19
C TRP A 313 -8.60 -7.06 -17.99
N ASN A 314 -8.48 -6.03 -17.14
CA ASN A 314 -9.20 -5.97 -15.88
C ASN A 314 -10.65 -5.50 -16.05
N ASP A 315 -10.87 -4.42 -16.81
CA ASP A 315 -12.18 -3.77 -16.88
C ASP A 315 -13.03 -4.28 -18.04
N ARG A 316 -12.40 -4.57 -19.19
CA ARG A 316 -13.09 -5.02 -20.40
C ARG A 316 -13.15 -6.53 -20.56
N ARG A 317 -12.34 -7.27 -19.78
CA ARG A 317 -12.16 -8.73 -19.93
C ARG A 317 -11.73 -9.13 -21.35
N ASP A 318 -11.00 -8.25 -22.03
CA ASP A 318 -10.48 -8.46 -23.38
C ASP A 318 -9.00 -8.85 -23.29
N GLY A 319 -8.76 -10.13 -23.01
CA GLY A 319 -7.41 -10.67 -22.87
C GLY A 319 -6.62 -10.70 -24.18
N GLU A 320 -7.29 -10.74 -25.33
CA GLU A 320 -6.62 -10.76 -26.63
C GLU A 320 -6.02 -9.39 -26.96
N THR A 321 -6.80 -8.31 -26.82
CA THR A 321 -6.30 -6.94 -27.01
C THR A 321 -5.19 -6.62 -26.00
N ALA A 322 -5.38 -6.99 -24.73
CA ALA A 322 -4.34 -6.81 -23.71
C ALA A 322 -3.02 -7.54 -24.07
N ARG A 323 -3.11 -8.80 -24.54
CA ARG A 323 -1.95 -9.57 -24.99
C ARG A 323 -1.24 -8.88 -26.15
N GLN A 324 -1.97 -8.44 -27.17
CA GLN A 324 -1.39 -7.77 -28.35
C GLN A 324 -0.59 -6.53 -27.94
N LEU A 325 -1.17 -5.71 -27.05
CA LEU A 325 -0.50 -4.52 -26.53
C LEU A 325 0.75 -4.88 -25.73
N TRP A 326 0.68 -5.83 -24.78
CA TRP A 326 1.87 -6.23 -24.01
C TRP A 326 2.97 -6.85 -24.88
N VAL A 327 2.64 -7.60 -25.94
CA VAL A 327 3.65 -8.09 -26.90
C VAL A 327 4.37 -6.94 -27.59
N GLN A 328 3.66 -5.88 -27.98
CA GLN A 328 4.29 -4.68 -28.54
C GLN A 328 5.19 -3.98 -27.53
N VAL A 329 4.76 -3.90 -26.26
CA VAL A 329 5.57 -3.31 -25.18
C VAL A 329 6.82 -4.14 -24.89
N ALA A 330 6.72 -5.47 -24.91
CA ALA A 330 7.85 -6.39 -24.72
C ALA A 330 8.93 -6.26 -25.80
N GLN A 331 8.58 -5.72 -26.98
CA GLN A 331 9.53 -5.45 -28.07
C GLN A 331 10.20 -4.06 -27.97
N ASN A 332 9.87 -3.26 -26.96
CA ASN A 332 10.46 -1.94 -26.76
C ASN A 332 11.94 -2.04 -26.36
N ALA A 333 12.74 -1.03 -26.72
CA ALA A 333 14.16 -0.98 -26.37
C ALA A 333 14.41 -0.77 -24.85
N ASN A 334 13.42 -0.25 -24.11
CA ASN A 334 13.52 -0.11 -22.66
C ASN A 334 13.36 -1.48 -21.97
N VAL A 335 14.47 -2.00 -21.43
CA VAL A 335 14.57 -3.33 -20.82
C VAL A 335 13.62 -3.50 -19.63
N GLU A 336 13.49 -2.48 -18.79
CA GLU A 336 12.63 -2.54 -17.60
C GLU A 336 11.15 -2.64 -17.99
N LEU A 337 10.72 -1.82 -18.95
CA LEU A 337 9.35 -1.85 -19.45
C LEU A 337 9.04 -3.16 -20.21
N ALA A 338 10.00 -3.67 -20.97
CA ALA A 338 9.87 -4.97 -21.63
C ALA A 338 9.67 -6.09 -20.61
N GLN A 339 10.45 -6.10 -19.52
CA GLN A 339 10.32 -7.10 -18.46
C GLN A 339 8.97 -7.04 -17.76
N LEU A 340 8.44 -5.84 -17.48
CA LEU A 340 7.09 -5.65 -16.91
C LEU A 340 6.00 -6.22 -17.82
N ALA A 341 6.13 -6.03 -19.13
CA ALA A 341 5.18 -6.58 -20.10
C ALA A 341 5.25 -8.11 -20.17
N GLU A 342 6.44 -8.70 -20.13
CA GLU A 342 6.62 -10.16 -20.07
C GLU A 342 6.04 -10.78 -18.78
N ASP A 343 6.21 -10.12 -17.64
CA ASP A 343 5.59 -10.54 -16.38
C ASP A 343 4.05 -10.53 -16.48
N SER A 344 3.50 -9.51 -17.13
CA SER A 344 2.06 -9.38 -17.36
C SER A 344 1.53 -10.43 -18.35
N LEU A 345 2.29 -10.77 -19.39
CA LEU A 345 1.97 -11.85 -20.31
C LEU A 345 1.96 -13.22 -19.62
N ARG A 346 2.98 -13.51 -18.80
CA ARG A 346 3.02 -14.74 -17.99
C ARG A 346 1.83 -14.84 -17.05
N LEU A 347 1.43 -13.72 -16.45
CA LEU A 347 0.24 -13.63 -15.62
C LEU A 347 -1.05 -13.93 -16.40
N LEU A 348 -1.20 -13.35 -17.58
CA LEU A 348 -2.34 -13.57 -18.46
C LEU A 348 -2.47 -15.06 -18.84
N ASP A 349 -1.36 -15.72 -19.18
CA ASP A 349 -1.33 -17.15 -19.56
C ASP A 349 -1.73 -18.10 -18.42
N THR A 350 -1.55 -17.67 -17.17
CA THR A 350 -1.92 -18.48 -15.99
C THR A 350 -3.40 -18.38 -15.61
N ARG A 351 -4.15 -17.43 -16.18
CA ARG A 351 -5.59 -17.25 -15.91
C ARG A 351 -6.41 -17.78 -17.10
N PRO A 352 -7.04 -18.96 -16.99
CA PRO A 352 -7.88 -19.51 -18.06
C PRO A 352 -9.16 -18.68 -18.30
#